data_AF-A0A836ZQN6-F1
#
_entry.id   AF-A0A836ZQN6-F1
#
_cell.length_a   1.000
_cell.length_b   1.000
_cell.length_c   1.000
_cell.angle_alpha   90.00
_cell.angle_beta   90.00
_cell.angle_gamma   90.00
#
_symmetry.space_group_name_H-M   'P 1'
#
loop_
_entity.id
_entity.type
_entity.pdbx_description
1 polymer ?
#
loop_
_entity_poly.entity_id
_entity_poly.type
_entity_poly.pdbx_seq_one_letter_code
_entity_poly.pdbx_strand_id
1 'polypeptide(L)'
;MLDLTQGRMARRIAPVILLVGLAACSKQEDKAATTAPATGSTPAAPAAAPTPATAVSPQVQSMGADQLRASATKALQDNRMYAPAGDNALEYYLALREKQPQDATVNSALTDLLPYTLIAAEQSISREEFPEAQRLIALIEKVDPKAPALPRLKSCLETGMKTAANRSEQ
;
A
#
# COMPACT_ATOMS: atom_id res chain seq x y z
N MET A 1 -26.52 36.37 -41.81
CA MET A 1 -26.33 37.04 -40.50
C MET A 1 -26.49 35.97 -39.44
N LEU A 2 -25.55 35.89 -38.50
CA LEU A 2 -25.35 34.76 -37.59
C LEU A 2 -26.56 34.46 -36.70
N ASP A 3 -26.70 33.16 -36.47
CA ASP A 3 -27.83 32.43 -35.92
C ASP A 3 -27.70 32.18 -34.40
N LEU A 4 -28.82 31.76 -33.80
CA LEU A 4 -28.95 30.93 -32.58
C LEU A 4 -28.83 31.57 -31.18
N THR A 5 -29.87 32.33 -30.81
CA THR A 5 -30.41 32.33 -29.43
C THR A 5 -31.56 31.32 -29.35
N GLN A 6 -31.29 30.05 -29.05
CA GLN A 6 -32.32 29.03 -28.80
C GLN A 6 -31.75 27.91 -27.92
N GLY A 7 -32.48 27.50 -26.88
CA GLY A 7 -32.22 26.20 -26.24
C GLY A 7 -32.38 26.10 -24.72
N ARG A 8 -33.34 26.78 -24.10
CA ARG A 8 -33.62 26.63 -22.64
C ARG A 8 -34.96 25.95 -22.30
N MET A 9 -35.72 25.46 -23.29
CA MET A 9 -37.10 25.00 -23.10
C MET A 9 -37.42 23.60 -23.65
N ALA A 10 -36.44 22.69 -23.71
CA ALA A 10 -36.68 21.30 -24.14
C ALA A 10 -36.60 20.29 -22.97
N ARG A 11 -37.14 20.69 -21.81
CA ARG A 11 -37.44 19.77 -20.71
C ARG A 11 -38.94 19.45 -20.80
N ARG A 12 -39.26 18.16 -20.82
CA ARG A 12 -40.59 17.50 -20.82
C ARG A 12 -41.02 17.01 -22.20
N ILE A 13 -40.87 15.70 -22.41
CA ILE A 13 -41.92 14.72 -22.78
C ILE A 13 -41.18 13.37 -23.02
N ALA A 14 -41.35 12.43 -22.08
CA ALA A 14 -41.09 10.99 -22.25
C ALA A 14 -42.13 10.41 -23.24
N PRO A 15 -42.02 9.20 -23.87
CA PRO A 15 -41.78 7.94 -23.15
C PRO A 15 -41.24 6.69 -23.93
N VAL A 16 -40.77 5.68 -23.17
CA VAL A 16 -41.09 4.23 -23.31
C VAL A 16 -40.41 3.35 -24.40
N ILE A 17 -39.96 2.16 -23.93
CA ILE A 17 -39.53 0.90 -24.61
C ILE A 17 -38.06 0.79 -25.09
N LEU A 18 -37.25 0.01 -24.35
CA LEU A 18 -36.77 -1.31 -24.80
C LEU A 18 -35.97 -2.01 -23.67
N LEU A 19 -36.66 -2.81 -22.86
CA LEU A 19 -36.10 -3.79 -21.92
C LEU A 19 -36.32 -5.19 -22.51
N VAL A 20 -35.29 -5.83 -23.09
CA VAL A 20 -35.18 -7.31 -23.20
C VAL A 20 -33.70 -7.66 -23.42
N GLY A 21 -33.12 -8.53 -22.57
CA GLY A 21 -31.86 -9.20 -22.93
C GLY A 21 -30.93 -9.74 -21.84
N LEU A 22 -31.36 -10.02 -20.60
CA LEU A 22 -30.57 -10.88 -19.69
C LEU A 22 -31.05 -12.34 -19.82
N ALA A 23 -30.45 -13.05 -20.77
CA ALA A 23 -30.52 -14.51 -20.87
C ALA A 23 -29.20 -15.09 -20.34
N ALA A 24 -29.19 -15.54 -19.09
CA ALA A 24 -28.32 -16.61 -18.56
C ALA A 24 -28.62 -16.88 -17.07
N CYS A 25 -29.83 -17.34 -16.74
CA CYS A 25 -30.06 -18.03 -15.47
C CYS A 25 -29.70 -19.50 -15.65
N SER A 26 -28.48 -19.87 -15.27
CA SER A 26 -28.06 -21.26 -15.15
C SER A 26 -28.70 -21.90 -13.92
N LYS A 27 -29.62 -22.80 -14.23
CA LYS A 27 -30.06 -24.01 -13.55
C LYS A 27 -29.35 -24.38 -12.23
N GLN A 28 -30.20 -24.57 -11.24
CA GLN A 28 -29.97 -25.06 -9.88
C GLN A 28 -29.76 -26.58 -9.84
N GLU A 29 -28.74 -27.02 -9.09
CA GLU A 29 -28.63 -28.39 -8.56
C GLU A 29 -28.17 -28.32 -7.10
N ASP A 30 -28.92 -29.04 -6.27
CA ASP A 30 -28.96 -29.05 -4.82
C ASP A 30 -28.05 -30.18 -4.28
N LYS A 31 -27.10 -29.91 -3.37
CA LYS A 31 -26.62 -30.95 -2.44
C LYS A 31 -25.84 -30.42 -1.24
N ALA A 32 -26.34 -30.86 -0.08
CA ALA A 32 -25.66 -31.12 1.18
C ALA A 32 -25.16 -29.93 2.00
N ALA A 33 -25.97 -29.62 3.01
CA ALA A 33 -25.51 -29.15 4.30
C ALA A 33 -24.39 -30.06 4.83
N THR A 34 -23.18 -29.51 4.90
CA THR A 34 -22.14 -29.96 5.82
C THR A 34 -21.73 -28.73 6.61
N THR A 35 -22.07 -28.72 7.89
CA THR A 35 -21.60 -27.78 8.89
C THR A 35 -20.07 -27.71 8.85
N ALA A 36 -19.52 -26.65 8.27
CA ALA A 36 -18.13 -26.29 8.48
C ALA A 36 -18.01 -25.66 9.88
N PRO A 37 -17.00 -26.02 10.68
CA PRO A 37 -16.75 -25.33 11.93
C PRO A 37 -16.47 -23.87 11.60
N ALA A 38 -17.14 -22.96 12.31
CA ALA A 38 -16.69 -21.59 12.39
C ALA A 38 -15.23 -21.62 12.88
N THR A 39 -14.29 -21.40 11.98
CA THR A 39 -12.92 -21.06 12.36
C THR A 39 -13.06 -19.79 13.17
N GLY A 40 -12.96 -19.93 14.49
CA GLY A 40 -12.99 -18.79 15.40
C GLY A 40 -12.01 -17.76 14.87
N SER A 41 -12.50 -16.54 14.65
CA SER A 41 -11.64 -15.37 14.62
C SER A 41 -10.98 -15.32 15.99
N THR A 42 -9.81 -15.95 16.10
CA THR A 42 -8.84 -15.61 17.14
C THR A 42 -8.69 -14.10 17.07
N PRO A 43 -8.91 -13.36 18.19
CA PRO A 43 -8.62 -11.95 18.23
C PRO A 43 -7.17 -11.80 17.78
N ALA A 44 -6.95 -11.15 16.64
CA ALA A 44 -5.61 -10.77 16.24
C ALA A 44 -5.07 -9.92 17.40
N ALA A 45 -4.07 -10.44 18.10
CA ALA A 45 -3.32 -9.65 19.06
C ALA A 45 -2.96 -8.30 18.39
N PRO A 46 -2.99 -7.17 19.12
CA PRO A 46 -2.72 -5.86 18.54
C PRO A 46 -1.46 -5.98 17.69
N ALA A 47 -1.59 -5.77 16.38
CA ALA A 47 -0.46 -5.88 15.49
C ALA A 47 0.57 -4.86 15.99
N ALA A 48 1.69 -5.37 16.52
CA ALA A 48 2.75 -4.50 17.01
C ALA A 48 3.17 -3.56 15.88
N ALA A 49 3.38 -2.29 16.23
CA ALA A 49 3.91 -1.29 15.32
C ALA A 49 5.08 -1.84 14.50
N PRO A 50 5.11 -1.64 13.16
CA PRO A 50 6.19 -2.16 12.33
C PRO A 50 7.54 -1.59 12.80
N THR A 51 8.47 -2.49 13.08
CA THR A 51 9.86 -2.21 13.46
C THR A 51 10.79 -2.49 12.29
N PRO A 52 12.04 -2.00 12.27
CA PRO A 52 12.99 -2.30 11.18
C PRO A 52 13.18 -3.81 10.94
N ALA A 53 13.08 -4.63 11.98
CA ALA A 53 13.15 -6.08 11.88
C ALA A 53 11.95 -6.69 11.14
N THR A 54 10.77 -6.09 11.26
CA THR A 54 9.49 -6.61 10.73
C THR A 54 8.95 -5.83 9.53
N ALA A 55 9.61 -4.74 9.14
CA ALA A 55 9.16 -3.84 8.08
C ALA A 55 9.15 -4.48 6.68
N VAL A 56 10.00 -5.48 6.45
CA VAL A 56 10.00 -6.28 5.21
C VAL A 56 9.12 -7.49 5.44
N SER A 57 8.13 -7.72 4.58
CA SER A 57 7.19 -8.83 4.76
C SER A 57 7.88 -10.20 4.82
N PRO A 58 7.40 -11.17 5.63
CA PRO A 58 7.97 -12.51 5.72
C PRO A 58 8.02 -13.24 4.37
N GLN A 59 7.02 -12.99 3.52
CA GLN A 59 6.94 -13.55 2.16
C GLN A 59 8.14 -13.11 1.34
N VAL A 60 8.43 -11.80 1.32
CA VAL A 60 9.59 -11.25 0.61
C VAL A 60 10.91 -11.78 1.18
N GLN A 61 11.04 -11.88 2.50
CA GLN A 61 12.25 -12.42 3.14
C GLN A 61 12.54 -13.88 2.75
N SER A 62 11.49 -14.67 2.52
CA SER A 62 11.60 -16.08 2.13
C SER A 62 12.00 -16.33 0.67
N MET A 63 11.93 -15.31 -0.20
CA MET A 63 12.21 -15.45 -1.63
C MET A 63 13.70 -15.73 -1.92
N GLY A 64 13.95 -16.40 -3.05
CA GLY A 64 15.31 -16.62 -3.57
C GLY A 64 15.92 -15.34 -4.14
N ALA A 65 17.26 -15.25 -4.17
CA ALA A 65 17.96 -14.03 -4.60
C ALA A 65 17.65 -13.61 -6.05
N ASP A 66 17.59 -14.57 -6.99
CA ASP A 66 17.26 -14.26 -8.40
C ASP A 66 15.81 -13.80 -8.55
N GLN A 67 14.89 -14.41 -7.81
CA GLN A 67 13.50 -14.00 -7.77
C GLN A 67 13.34 -12.60 -7.19
N LEU A 68 14.07 -12.27 -6.12
CA LEU A 68 14.11 -10.94 -5.52
C LEU A 68 14.61 -9.89 -6.52
N ARG A 69 15.70 -10.19 -7.25
CA ARG A 69 16.24 -9.28 -8.27
C ARG A 69 15.25 -9.04 -9.41
N ALA A 70 14.62 -10.09 -9.92
CA ALA A 70 13.59 -9.96 -10.95
C ALA A 70 12.37 -9.15 -10.46
N SER A 71 11.92 -9.41 -9.23
CA SER A 71 10.77 -8.74 -8.62
C SER A 71 11.05 -7.27 -8.33
N ALA A 72 12.26 -6.94 -7.87
CA ALA A 72 12.70 -5.56 -7.65
C ALA A 72 12.68 -4.75 -8.96
N THR A 73 13.31 -5.29 -10.01
CA THR A 73 13.33 -4.67 -11.34
C THR A 73 11.91 -4.46 -11.89
N LYS A 74 11.06 -5.48 -11.78
CA LYS A 74 9.65 -5.38 -12.19
C LYS A 74 8.90 -4.31 -11.38
N ALA A 75 9.08 -4.29 -10.06
CA ALA A 75 8.43 -3.30 -9.22
C ALA A 75 8.84 -1.87 -9.60
N LEU A 76 10.11 -1.61 -9.92
CA LEU A 76 10.55 -0.30 -10.43
C LEU A 76 9.91 0.06 -11.77
N GLN A 77 9.84 -0.88 -12.71
CA GLN A 77 9.17 -0.67 -14.01
C GLN A 77 7.69 -0.34 -13.85
N ASP A 78 7.03 -0.96 -12.87
CA ASP A 78 5.64 -0.74 -12.53
C ASP A 78 5.44 0.49 -11.60
N ASN A 79 6.49 1.28 -11.33
CA ASN A 79 6.49 2.45 -10.44
C ASN A 79 6.08 2.15 -8.97
N ARG A 80 6.38 0.93 -8.50
CA ARG A 80 6.10 0.45 -7.14
C ARG A 80 7.36 0.52 -6.30
N MET A 81 7.77 1.74 -5.96
CA MET A 81 9.06 1.99 -5.29
C MET A 81 9.07 1.55 -3.83
N TYR A 82 8.08 1.98 -3.05
CA TYR A 82 7.98 1.71 -1.60
C TYR A 82 6.61 1.15 -1.19
N ALA A 83 5.63 1.16 -2.11
CA ALA A 83 4.26 0.71 -1.91
C ALA A 83 3.79 -0.10 -3.13
N PRO A 84 2.84 -1.05 -2.96
CA PRO A 84 2.23 -1.48 -1.69
C PRO A 84 3.19 -2.33 -0.82
N ALA A 85 2.85 -2.51 0.46
CA ALA A 85 3.62 -3.35 1.38
C ALA A 85 3.74 -4.80 0.87
N GLY A 86 4.93 -5.38 1.00
CA GLY A 86 5.23 -6.74 0.55
C GLY A 86 5.34 -6.93 -0.97
N ASP A 87 5.11 -5.89 -1.77
CA ASP A 87 5.22 -5.97 -3.24
C ASP A 87 5.72 -4.65 -3.84
N ASN A 88 6.92 -4.26 -3.44
CA ASN A 88 7.60 -3.05 -3.88
C ASN A 88 9.11 -3.24 -3.97
N ALA A 89 9.77 -2.40 -4.78
CA ALA A 89 11.19 -2.50 -5.05
C ALA A 89 12.06 -2.40 -3.80
N LEU A 90 11.72 -1.50 -2.87
CA LEU A 90 12.50 -1.26 -1.66
C LEU A 90 12.59 -2.51 -0.78
N GLU A 91 11.46 -3.18 -0.53
CA GLU A 91 11.43 -4.41 0.25
C GLU A 91 12.19 -5.56 -0.44
N TYR A 92 12.07 -5.69 -1.76
CA TYR A 92 12.82 -6.69 -2.52
C TYR A 92 14.34 -6.44 -2.45
N TYR A 93 14.80 -5.19 -2.60
CA TYR A 93 16.22 -4.86 -2.47
C TYR A 93 16.74 -5.01 -1.04
N LEU A 94 15.93 -4.69 -0.02
CA LEU A 94 16.30 -4.92 1.38
C LEU A 94 16.51 -6.41 1.64
N ALA A 95 15.59 -7.27 1.21
CA ALA A 95 15.74 -8.72 1.34
C ALA A 95 16.93 -9.25 0.52
N LEU A 96 17.23 -8.65 -0.63
CA LEU A 96 18.40 -9.01 -1.43
C LEU A 96 19.70 -8.62 -0.73
N ARG A 97 19.75 -7.45 -0.07
CA ARG A 97 20.91 -7.00 0.70
C ARG A 97 21.22 -7.92 1.88
N GLU A 98 20.20 -8.45 2.58
CA GLU A 98 20.43 -9.44 3.65
C GLU A 98 21.15 -10.69 3.14
N LYS A 99 20.90 -11.08 1.89
CA LYS A 99 21.55 -12.25 1.25
C LYS A 99 22.89 -11.90 0.61
N GLN A 100 23.05 -10.68 0.11
CA GLN A 100 24.21 -10.20 -0.65
C GLN A 100 24.65 -8.81 -0.15
N PRO A 101 25.17 -8.70 1.09
CA PRO A 101 25.43 -7.41 1.73
C PRO A 101 26.51 -6.56 1.02
N GLN A 102 27.38 -7.20 0.24
CA GLN A 102 28.47 -6.56 -0.50
C GLN A 102 28.11 -6.23 -1.97
N ASP A 103 26.88 -6.50 -2.41
CA ASP A 103 26.44 -6.15 -3.77
C ASP A 103 26.26 -4.62 -3.89
N ALA A 104 27.21 -3.97 -4.57
CA ALA A 104 27.21 -2.53 -4.79
C ALA A 104 25.98 -2.05 -5.58
N THR A 105 25.43 -2.87 -6.49
CA THR A 105 24.24 -2.52 -7.26
C THR A 105 23.01 -2.45 -6.34
N VAL A 106 22.88 -3.38 -5.40
CA VAL A 106 21.80 -3.37 -4.40
C VAL A 106 21.91 -2.17 -3.48
N ASN A 107 23.12 -1.90 -2.97
CA ASN A 107 23.35 -0.75 -2.08
C ASN A 107 23.10 0.59 -2.77
N SER A 108 23.48 0.73 -4.04
CA SER A 108 23.16 1.91 -4.86
C SER A 108 21.65 2.07 -5.02
N ALA A 109 20.93 1.01 -5.43
CA ALA A 109 19.49 1.08 -5.62
C ALA A 109 18.74 1.48 -4.34
N LEU A 110 19.14 0.97 -3.17
CA LEU A 110 18.57 1.37 -1.89
C LEU A 110 18.85 2.85 -1.57
N THR A 111 20.03 3.35 -1.91
CA THR A 111 20.39 4.77 -1.76
C THR A 111 19.52 5.64 -2.67
N ASP A 112 19.29 5.22 -3.91
CA ASP A 112 18.48 5.95 -4.90
C ASP A 112 16.99 5.97 -4.53
N LEU A 113 16.50 4.93 -3.86
CA LEU A 113 15.11 4.83 -3.40
C LEU A 113 14.83 5.62 -2.11
N LEU A 114 15.86 5.91 -1.32
CA LEU A 114 15.71 6.51 0.00
C LEU A 114 15.04 7.90 -0.03
N PRO A 115 15.39 8.84 -0.93
CA PRO A 115 14.74 10.15 -1.00
C PRO A 115 13.23 10.06 -1.25
N TYR A 116 12.81 9.14 -2.13
CA TYR A 116 11.39 8.96 -2.46
C TYR A 116 10.61 8.34 -1.30
N THR A 117 11.22 7.39 -0.59
CA THR A 117 10.62 6.74 0.59
C THR A 117 10.46 7.73 1.74
N LEU A 118 11.44 8.61 1.92
CA LEU A 118 11.39 9.69 2.91
C LEU A 118 10.22 10.64 2.64
N ILE A 119 10.06 11.10 1.39
CA ILE A 119 8.94 11.96 1.01
C ILE A 119 7.60 11.26 1.25
N ALA A 120 7.51 9.96 0.93
CA ALA A 120 6.30 9.18 1.15
C ALA A 120 5.95 9.06 2.65
N ALA A 121 6.95 8.90 3.52
CA ALA A 121 6.73 8.87 4.97
C ALA A 121 6.17 10.21 5.47
N GLU A 122 6.74 11.33 5.02
CA GLU A 122 6.27 12.68 5.37
C GLU A 122 4.83 12.92 4.90
N GLN A 123 4.52 12.50 3.68
CA GLN A 123 3.17 12.61 3.13
C GLN A 123 2.17 11.76 3.91
N SER A 124 2.55 10.52 4.27
CA SER A 124 1.72 9.62 5.06
C SER A 124 1.42 10.22 6.45
N ILE A 125 2.42 10.81 7.11
CA ILE A 125 2.21 11.55 8.37
C ILE A 125 1.23 12.71 8.17
N SER A 126 1.44 13.51 7.11
CA SER A 126 0.63 14.69 6.82
C SER A 126 -0.82 14.34 6.48
N ARG A 127 -1.06 13.14 5.93
CA ARG A 127 -2.39 12.59 5.62
C ARG A 127 -3.01 11.83 6.79
N GLU A 128 -2.36 11.81 7.97
CA GLU A 128 -2.75 11.03 9.14
C GLU A 128 -2.81 9.50 8.85
N GLU A 129 -2.10 9.02 7.82
CA GLU A 129 -1.93 7.61 7.48
C GLU A 129 -0.82 6.99 8.34
N PHE A 130 -0.97 7.08 9.66
CA PHE A 130 0.07 6.74 10.63
C PHE A 130 0.64 5.32 10.53
N PRO A 131 -0.17 4.26 10.26
CA PRO A 131 0.38 2.91 10.09
C PRO A 131 1.37 2.83 8.92
N GLU A 132 1.05 3.49 7.81
CA GLU A 132 1.90 3.51 6.62
C GLU A 132 3.15 4.37 6.85
N ALA A 133 2.98 5.54 7.48
CA ALA A 133 4.11 6.37 7.91
C ALA A 133 5.11 5.58 8.77
N GLN A 134 4.60 4.83 9.75
CA GLN A 134 5.44 4.02 10.64
C GLN A 134 6.19 2.91 9.88
N ARG A 135 5.51 2.23 8.94
CA ARG A 135 6.15 1.22 8.07
C ARG A 135 7.26 1.84 7.23
N LEU A 136 7.01 2.98 6.58
CA LEU A 136 7.98 3.67 5.75
C LEU A 136 9.20 4.15 6.57
N ILE A 137 8.98 4.69 7.78
CA ILE A 137 10.07 5.05 8.70
C ILE A 137 10.92 3.82 9.07
N ALA A 138 10.28 2.68 9.36
CA ALA A 138 10.99 1.45 9.68
C ALA A 138 11.81 0.91 8.48
N LEU A 139 11.31 1.09 7.24
CA LEU A 139 12.07 0.77 6.03
C LEU A 139 13.26 1.72 5.82
N ILE A 140 13.08 3.03 6.02
CA ILE A 140 14.17 4.03 5.96
C ILE A 140 15.26 3.67 6.98
N GLU A 141 14.89 3.36 8.22
CA GLU A 141 15.82 2.95 9.27
C GLU A 141 16.52 1.63 8.94
N LYS A 142 15.84 0.70 8.26
CA LYS A 142 16.49 -0.52 7.77
C LYS A 142 17.50 -0.19 6.68
N VAL A 143 17.19 0.71 5.74
CA VAL A 143 18.13 1.13 4.68
C VAL A 143 19.37 1.79 5.26
N ASP A 144 19.16 2.84 6.06
CA ASP A 144 20.22 3.60 6.72
C ASP A 144 19.78 3.98 8.16
N PRO A 145 20.30 3.27 9.17
CA PRO A 145 20.00 3.58 10.58
C PRO A 145 20.49 4.97 11.03
N LYS A 146 21.40 5.59 10.27
CA LYS A 146 21.98 6.91 10.57
C LYS A 146 21.37 8.01 9.70
N ALA A 147 20.30 7.73 8.96
CA ALA A 147 19.66 8.72 8.10
C ALA A 147 19.25 9.95 8.93
N PRO A 148 19.72 11.16 8.57
CA PRO A 148 19.57 12.36 9.40
C PRO A 148 18.11 12.80 9.59
N ALA A 149 17.19 12.33 8.74
CA ALA A 149 15.77 12.63 8.84
C ALA A 149 15.03 11.80 9.89
N LEU A 150 15.57 10.65 10.34
CA LEU A 150 14.86 9.72 11.22
C LEU A 150 14.38 10.35 12.54
N PRO A 151 15.20 11.13 13.28
CA PRO A 151 14.74 11.76 14.52
C PRO A 151 13.54 12.69 14.30
N ARG A 152 13.58 13.47 13.22
CA ARG A 152 12.49 14.37 12.85
C ARG A 152 11.22 13.58 12.47
N LEU A 153 11.33 12.57 11.61
CA LEU A 153 10.18 11.76 11.18
C LEU A 153 9.48 11.07 12.36
N LYS A 154 10.25 10.49 13.28
CA LYS A 154 9.72 9.83 14.49
C LYS A 154 8.96 10.83 15.39
N SER A 155 9.52 12.02 15.60
CA SER A 155 8.85 13.08 16.38
C SER A 155 7.58 13.60 15.70
N CYS A 156 7.59 13.80 14.37
CA CYS A 156 6.40 14.19 13.62
C CYS A 156 5.29 13.14 13.69
N LEU A 157 5.62 11.85 13.58
CA LEU A 157 4.67 10.75 13.72
C LEU A 157 4.02 10.74 15.11
N GLU A 158 4.83 10.81 16.18
CA GLU A 158 4.33 10.83 17.56
C GLU A 158 3.40 12.03 17.82
N THR A 159 3.83 13.21 17.40
CA THR A 159 3.05 14.45 17.53
C THR A 159 1.73 14.36 16.77
N GLY A 160 1.76 13.84 15.53
CA GLY A 160 0.58 13.64 14.70
C GLY A 160 -0.42 12.69 15.34
N MET A 161 0.04 11.53 15.81
CA MET A 161 -0.81 10.55 16.51
C MET A 161 -1.45 11.12 17.77
N LYS A 162 -0.68 11.85 18.60
CA LYS A 162 -1.20 12.50 19.81
C LYS A 162 -2.26 13.55 19.47
N THR A 163 -2.02 14.35 18.43
CA THR A 163 -2.97 15.39 18.00
C THR A 163 -4.27 14.79 17.49
N ALA A 164 -4.19 13.71 16.70
CA ALA A 164 -5.36 12.99 16.20
C ALA A 164 -6.15 12.33 17.35
N ALA A 165 -5.46 11.72 18.31
CA ALA A 165 -6.10 11.12 19.49
C ALA A 165 -6.86 12.18 20.32
N ASN A 166 -6.23 13.31 20.63
CA ASN A 166 -6.88 14.41 21.36
C ASN A 166 -8.12 14.97 20.63
N ARG A 167 -8.17 14.87 19.30
CA ARG A 167 -9.32 15.30 18.48
C ARG A 167 -10.47 14.30 18.57
N SER A 168 -10.17 13.00 18.71
CA SER A 168 -11.20 11.95 18.85
C SER A 168 -11.86 11.88 20.22
N GLU A 169 -11.24 12.47 21.25
CA GLU A 169 -11.75 12.51 22.62
C GLU A 169 -12.64 13.73 22.91
N GLN A 170 -12.70 14.69 21.98
CA GLN A 170 -13.52 15.91 22.05
C GLN A 170 -14.83 15.74 21.28
#